data_AF-A0AAV5SRL6-F1
#
_entry.id   AF-A0AAV5SRL6-F1
#
_cell.length_a   1.000
_cell.length_b   1.000
_cell.length_c   1.000
_cell.angle_alpha   90.00
_cell.angle_beta   90.00
_cell.angle_gamma   90.00
#
_symmetry.space_group_name_H-M   'P 1'
#
loop_
_entity.id
_entity.type
_entity.pdbx_description
1 polymer ?
#
loop_
_entity_poly.entity_id
_entity_poly.type
_entity_poly.pdbx_seq_one_letter_code
_entity_poly.pdbx_strand_id
1 'polypeptide(L)'
;EEKVNEKQGDNRKFESLSTFEQLPKEIMWLIFDHASQSVFDLRLTSRTVSNRIDKYANQETTDPLVDKFTILFHHPRVAGSRLTPGMMKFTITVPTCKSALFELRLKLNRFPFLHGPFPASPYAPFVLGRFRRHYSVAEAESEYEVYLGDADQMKLVVECVGRRIGSVFIRQNTFNVASRVLEGTKFGKLGFSIITNDDVSCLMNAIKLHDVDHLLLYAGDDMSITNQVSFLLGMASLLRSLCIIQRPANA
;
A
#
# COMPACT_ATOMS: atom_id res chain seq x y z
N GLU A 1 -31.33 56.16 -3.22
CA GLU A 1 -30.03 55.99 -3.89
C GLU A 1 -29.01 56.39 -2.85
N GLU A 2 -28.15 55.54 -2.31
CA GLU A 2 -27.07 54.79 -2.94
C GLU A 2 -26.78 53.49 -2.17
N LYS A 3 -26.60 52.40 -2.92
CA LYS A 3 -25.96 51.16 -2.47
C LYS A 3 -24.80 50.90 -3.41
N VAL A 4 -23.57 51.24 -3.04
CA VAL A 4 -22.36 50.57 -3.53
C VAL A 4 -21.32 50.72 -2.43
N ASN A 5 -21.08 49.64 -1.67
CA ASN A 5 -19.89 49.56 -0.82
C ASN A 5 -19.06 48.40 -1.35
N GLU A 6 -17.91 48.77 -1.87
CA GLU A 6 -17.03 47.97 -2.72
C GLU A 6 -16.46 46.77 -1.97
N LYS A 7 -16.52 45.62 -2.64
CA LYS A 7 -15.68 44.45 -2.35
C LYS A 7 -14.24 44.77 -2.74
N GLN A 8 -13.54 45.59 -1.95
CA GLN A 8 -12.14 45.94 -2.18
C GLN A 8 -11.26 45.38 -1.06
N GLY A 9 -11.23 44.05 -0.96
CA GLY A 9 -10.57 43.35 0.13
C GLY A 9 -10.14 41.93 -0.20
N ASP A 10 -9.43 41.71 -1.32
CA ASP A 10 -8.72 40.43 -1.52
C ASP A 10 -7.46 40.49 -2.42
N ASN A 11 -7.23 41.59 -3.16
CA ASN A 11 -6.07 41.68 -4.07
C ASN A 11 -4.70 41.80 -3.40
N ARG A 12 -4.60 42.15 -2.11
CA ARG A 12 -3.31 42.30 -1.42
C ARG A 12 -2.63 40.98 -1.04
N LYS A 13 -3.28 39.83 -1.19
CA LYS A 13 -2.68 38.53 -0.85
C LYS A 13 -1.81 37.94 -1.96
N PHE A 14 -1.97 38.40 -3.21
CA PHE A 14 -1.26 37.82 -4.35
C PHE A 14 0.11 38.47 -4.61
N GLU A 15 0.34 39.69 -4.14
CA GLU A 15 1.60 40.43 -4.39
C GLU A 15 2.81 39.86 -3.63
N SER A 16 2.62 38.90 -2.71
CA SER A 16 3.70 38.32 -1.92
C SER A 16 4.07 36.87 -2.29
N LEU A 17 3.35 36.24 -3.22
CA LEU A 17 3.61 34.86 -3.63
C LEU A 17 4.60 34.82 -4.79
N SER A 18 5.55 33.88 -4.74
CA SER A 18 6.44 33.60 -5.87
C SER A 18 5.65 33.12 -7.10
N THR A 19 6.21 33.29 -8.30
CA THR A 19 5.59 32.78 -9.55
C THR A 19 5.27 31.29 -9.47
N PHE A 20 6.10 30.50 -8.77
CA PHE A 20 5.85 29.08 -8.53
C PHE A 20 4.61 28.83 -7.65
N GLU A 21 4.43 29.62 -6.60
CA GLU A 21 3.26 29.53 -5.71
C GLU A 21 1.97 30.04 -6.35
N GLN A 22 2.06 30.82 -7.43
CA GLN A 22 0.91 31.27 -8.19
C GLN A 22 0.39 30.22 -9.20
N LEU A 23 1.13 29.12 -9.41
CA LEU A 23 0.70 28.06 -10.32
C LEU A 23 -0.66 27.46 -9.91
N PRO A 24 -1.50 27.05 -10.88
CA PRO A 24 -2.68 26.24 -10.62
C PRO A 24 -2.31 24.93 -9.92
N LYS A 25 -3.21 24.42 -9.06
CA LYS A 25 -2.95 23.23 -8.24
C LYS A 25 -2.59 22.01 -9.09
N GLU A 26 -3.21 21.87 -10.25
CA GLU A 26 -3.04 20.77 -11.18
C GLU A 26 -1.60 20.74 -11.72
N ILE A 27 -1.06 21.91 -12.06
CA ILE A 27 0.32 22.04 -12.57
C ILE A 27 1.32 21.70 -11.47
N MET A 28 1.09 22.15 -10.23
CA MET A 28 1.96 21.78 -9.12
C MET A 28 1.92 20.29 -8.80
N TRP A 29 0.76 19.64 -8.90
CA TRP A 29 0.66 18.20 -8.69
C TRP A 29 1.45 17.42 -9.74
N LEU A 30 1.40 17.83 -11.01
CA LEU A 30 2.24 17.25 -12.07
C LEU A 30 3.73 17.42 -11.75
N ILE A 31 4.14 18.59 -11.23
CA ILE A 31 5.51 18.84 -10.79
C ILE A 31 5.88 17.91 -9.61
N PHE A 32 5.00 17.74 -8.62
CA PHE A 32 5.26 16.87 -7.48
C PHE A 32 5.32 15.39 -7.86
N ASP A 33 4.54 14.96 -8.86
CA ASP A 33 4.61 13.60 -9.39
C ASP A 33 5.96 13.35 -10.07
N HIS A 34 6.38 14.27 -10.94
CA HIS A 34 7.65 14.20 -11.66
C HIS A 34 8.87 14.34 -10.75
N ALA A 35 8.81 15.22 -9.76
CA ALA A 35 9.88 15.50 -8.79
C ALA A 35 9.60 14.86 -7.42
N SER A 36 8.99 13.67 -7.41
CA SER A 36 8.57 12.98 -6.19
C SER A 36 9.72 12.66 -5.22
N GLN A 37 10.96 12.59 -5.71
CA GLN A 37 12.17 12.44 -4.90
C GLN A 37 12.56 13.70 -4.13
N SER A 38 12.24 14.88 -4.66
CA SER A 38 12.60 16.19 -4.10
C SER A 38 11.48 16.78 -3.24
N VAL A 39 10.41 16.02 -2.95
CA VAL A 39 9.25 16.51 -2.17
C VAL A 39 9.63 17.03 -0.79
N PHE A 40 10.65 16.46 -0.14
CA PHE A 40 11.14 16.97 1.13
C PHE A 40 11.83 18.32 0.99
N ASP A 41 12.70 18.49 -0.02
CA ASP A 41 13.38 19.76 -0.27
C ASP A 41 12.37 20.84 -0.67
N LEU A 42 11.44 20.51 -1.57
CA LEU A 42 10.36 21.41 -1.98
C LEU A 42 9.49 21.84 -0.79
N ARG A 43 9.21 20.92 0.14
CA ARG A 43 8.44 21.21 1.37
C ARG A 43 9.14 22.20 2.30
N LEU A 44 10.46 22.35 2.21
CA LEU A 44 11.24 23.32 3.00
C LEU A 44 11.30 24.71 2.37
N THR A 45 10.93 24.87 1.10
CA THR A 45 11.07 26.14 0.37
C THR A 45 10.10 27.22 0.84
N SER A 46 8.83 26.87 1.10
CA SER A 46 7.83 27.81 1.60
C SER A 46 6.68 27.09 2.33
N ARG A 47 5.96 27.83 3.18
CA ARG A 47 4.75 27.30 3.86
C ARG A 47 3.64 26.96 2.87
N THR A 48 3.48 27.73 1.80
CA THR A 48 2.45 27.51 0.79
C THR A 48 2.72 26.21 0.03
N VAL A 49 3.95 26.01 -0.43
CA VAL A 49 4.38 24.80 -1.13
C VAL A 49 4.26 23.60 -0.20
N SER A 50 4.73 23.73 1.05
CA SER A 50 4.61 22.70 2.07
C SER A 50 3.17 22.20 2.26
N ASN A 51 2.22 23.13 2.47
CA ASN A 51 0.81 22.79 2.63
C ASN A 51 0.21 22.11 1.39
N ARG A 52 0.67 22.47 0.19
CA ARG A 52 0.18 21.85 -1.06
C ARG A 52 0.75 20.45 -1.26
N ILE A 53 2.02 20.23 -0.91
CA ILE A 53 2.64 18.91 -0.92
C ILE A 53 1.96 18.00 0.12
N ASP A 54 1.68 18.50 1.32
CA ASP A 54 1.00 17.73 2.36
C ASP A 54 -0.42 17.31 1.94
N LYS A 55 -1.14 18.18 1.22
CA LYS A 55 -2.43 17.85 0.60
C LYS A 55 -2.26 16.81 -0.51
N TYR A 56 -1.28 16.99 -1.38
CA TYR A 56 -1.00 16.07 -2.49
C TYR A 56 -0.66 14.66 -1.99
N ALA A 57 0.21 14.54 -0.98
CA ALA A 57 0.61 13.27 -0.41
C ALA A 57 -0.56 12.46 0.17
N ASN A 58 -1.59 13.13 0.66
CA ASN A 58 -2.79 12.49 1.22
C ASN A 58 -3.93 12.31 0.20
N GLN A 59 -3.78 12.86 -1.01
CA GLN A 59 -4.81 12.76 -2.04
C GLN A 59 -4.84 11.37 -2.68
N GLU A 60 -6.01 10.99 -3.18
CA GLU A 60 -6.14 9.86 -4.10
C GLU A 60 -5.59 10.26 -5.47
N THR A 61 -4.43 9.71 -5.81
CA THR A 61 -3.83 9.84 -7.14
C THR A 61 -4.42 8.83 -8.10
N THR A 62 -4.43 9.17 -9.40
CA THR A 62 -4.77 8.19 -10.44
C THR A 62 -3.77 7.05 -10.45
N ASP A 63 -2.49 7.34 -10.30
CA ASP A 63 -1.47 6.31 -10.32
C ASP A 63 -1.22 5.76 -8.92
N PRO A 64 -1.07 4.43 -8.77
CA PRO A 64 -0.77 3.84 -7.48
C PRO A 64 0.61 4.32 -6.99
N LEU A 65 0.65 4.67 -5.71
CA LEU A 65 1.90 4.99 -5.01
C LEU A 65 2.66 3.70 -4.66
N VAL A 66 1.92 2.66 -4.28
CA VAL A 66 2.42 1.33 -3.94
C VAL A 66 2.22 0.39 -5.12
N ASP A 67 3.32 -0.20 -5.62
CA ASP A 67 3.25 -1.13 -6.74
C ASP A 67 2.84 -2.54 -6.28
N LYS A 68 3.38 -2.99 -5.14
CA LYS A 68 3.04 -4.30 -4.57
C LYS A 68 2.80 -4.22 -3.07
N PHE A 69 1.71 -4.84 -2.63
CA PHE A 69 1.36 -4.95 -1.21
C PHE A 69 1.16 -6.41 -0.83
N THR A 70 2.07 -6.94 -0.02
CA THR A 70 2.07 -8.34 0.40
C THR A 70 1.63 -8.46 1.85
N ILE A 71 0.65 -9.32 2.11
CA ILE A 71 0.10 -9.61 3.44
C ILE A 71 0.45 -11.05 3.81
N LEU A 72 1.16 -11.21 4.92
CA LEU A 72 1.65 -12.49 5.42
C LEU A 72 1.24 -12.67 6.89
N PHE A 73 0.59 -13.79 7.25
CA PHE A 73 0.44 -14.14 8.66
C PHE A 73 1.72 -14.78 9.17
N HIS A 74 2.17 -14.37 10.35
CA HIS A 74 3.20 -15.13 11.03
C HIS A 74 2.58 -16.27 11.84
N HIS A 75 2.70 -17.50 11.35
CA HIS A 75 2.31 -18.67 12.14
C HIS A 75 3.37 -18.93 13.24
N PRO A 76 2.98 -19.19 14.49
CA PRO A 76 3.90 -19.40 15.62
C PRO A 76 4.77 -20.67 15.55
N ARG A 77 4.83 -21.39 14.43
CA ARG A 77 5.49 -22.70 14.33
C ARG A 77 6.94 -22.68 13.86
N VAL A 78 7.50 -21.50 13.56
CA VAL A 78 8.93 -21.40 13.25
C VAL A 78 9.69 -21.32 14.57
N ALA A 79 10.24 -22.45 15.03
CA ALA A 79 11.13 -22.50 16.18
C ALA A 79 12.27 -21.49 15.99
N GLY A 80 12.39 -20.54 16.91
CA GLY A 80 13.36 -19.43 16.83
C GLY A 80 12.83 -18.11 16.25
N SER A 81 11.57 -18.05 15.80
CA SER A 81 10.95 -16.76 15.48
C SER A 81 10.65 -15.97 16.76
N ARG A 82 11.10 -14.71 16.77
CA ARG A 82 10.83 -13.76 17.86
C ARG A 82 9.46 -13.08 17.76
N LEU A 83 8.66 -13.42 16.74
CA LEU A 83 7.37 -12.79 16.49
C LEU A 83 6.27 -13.49 17.30
N THR A 84 5.42 -12.71 17.93
CA THR A 84 4.31 -13.25 18.70
C THR A 84 3.28 -13.92 17.77
N PRO A 85 2.68 -15.05 18.20
CA PRO A 85 1.52 -15.62 17.51
C PRO A 85 0.47 -14.54 17.26
N GLY A 86 -0.09 -14.48 16.06
CA GLY A 86 -1.13 -13.50 15.71
C GLY A 86 -0.65 -12.24 15.00
N MET A 87 0.67 -12.02 14.89
CA MET A 87 1.18 -10.88 14.14
C MET A 87 1.03 -11.05 12.63
N MET A 88 0.66 -9.97 11.95
CA MET A 88 0.69 -9.85 10.50
C MET A 88 1.92 -9.08 10.06
N LYS A 89 2.63 -9.63 9.07
CA LYS A 89 3.68 -8.94 8.34
C LYS A 89 3.10 -8.39 7.04
N PHE A 90 3.20 -7.09 6.87
CA PHE A 90 2.95 -6.39 5.62
C PHE A 90 4.29 -6.08 4.97
N THR A 91 4.37 -6.27 3.66
CA THR A 91 5.51 -5.86 2.85
C THR A 91 4.99 -4.94 1.75
N ILE A 92 5.44 -3.69 1.77
CA ILE A 92 5.01 -2.64 0.86
C ILE A 92 6.18 -2.35 -0.08
N THR A 93 5.94 -2.48 -1.37
CA THR A 93 6.93 -2.20 -2.40
C THR A 93 6.54 -0.93 -3.14
N VAL A 94 7.43 0.04 -3.15
CA VAL A 94 7.22 1.37 -3.73
C VAL A 94 8.32 1.65 -4.75
N PRO A 95 8.00 2.13 -5.97
CA PRO A 95 9.01 2.58 -6.92
C PRO A 95 9.95 3.61 -6.28
N THR A 96 11.26 3.50 -6.52
CA THR A 96 12.25 4.39 -5.88
C THR A 96 12.04 5.87 -6.23
N CYS A 97 11.47 6.17 -7.40
CA CYS A 97 11.07 7.55 -7.72
C CYS A 97 10.00 8.09 -6.76
N LYS A 98 9.08 7.25 -6.30
CA LYS A 98 7.97 7.63 -5.42
C LYS A 98 8.22 7.39 -3.92
N SER A 99 9.36 6.81 -3.54
CA SER A 99 9.64 6.41 -2.16
C SER A 99 9.63 7.58 -1.18
N ALA A 100 10.11 8.76 -1.59
CA ALA A 100 10.11 9.95 -0.74
C ALA A 100 8.70 10.49 -0.50
N LEU A 101 7.81 10.44 -1.49
CA LEU A 101 6.40 10.79 -1.35
C LEU A 101 5.67 9.81 -0.41
N PHE A 102 5.94 8.51 -0.53
CA PHE A 102 5.41 7.51 0.39
C PHE A 102 5.91 7.70 1.83
N GLU A 103 7.21 7.99 2.00
CA GLU A 103 7.79 8.32 3.31
C GLU A 103 7.14 9.57 3.92
N LEU A 104 6.87 10.60 3.11
CA LEU A 104 6.15 11.78 3.55
C LEU A 104 4.73 11.42 4.02
N ARG A 105 4.01 10.59 3.27
CA ARG A 105 2.67 10.14 3.65
C ARG A 105 2.67 9.38 4.98
N LEU A 106 3.65 8.50 5.22
CA LEU A 106 3.84 7.86 6.51
C LEU A 106 4.06 8.90 7.63
N LYS A 107 4.85 9.95 7.38
CA LYS A 107 5.14 11.03 8.34
C LYS A 107 3.89 11.83 8.70
N LEU A 108 3.08 12.18 7.69
CA LEU A 108 1.86 12.96 7.87
C LEU A 108 0.78 12.17 8.62
N ASN A 109 0.68 10.86 8.38
CA ASN A 109 -0.24 9.97 9.09
C ASN A 109 0.28 9.50 10.45
N ARG A 110 1.37 10.12 10.95
CA ARG A 110 2.00 9.81 12.24
C ARG A 110 2.27 8.32 12.41
N PHE A 111 2.61 7.65 11.32
CA PHE A 111 2.99 6.25 11.37
C PHE A 111 4.19 6.13 12.32
N PRO A 112 4.15 5.23 13.33
CA PRO A 112 5.23 5.16 14.30
C PRO A 112 6.51 4.72 13.60
N PHE A 113 7.40 5.68 13.33
CA PHE A 113 8.73 5.39 12.81
C PHE A 113 9.55 4.75 13.93
N LEU A 114 9.84 3.46 13.79
CA LEU A 114 10.91 2.86 14.56
C LEU A 114 12.24 3.27 13.93
N HIS A 115 12.68 4.50 14.20
CA HIS A 115 14.09 4.85 14.09
C HIS A 115 14.83 4.22 15.27
N GLY A 116 14.96 2.89 15.28
CA GLY A 116 15.67 2.18 16.33
C GLY A 116 15.99 0.74 15.94
N PRO A 117 17.10 0.17 16.43
CA PRO A 117 17.32 -1.26 16.35
C PRO A 117 16.14 -1.99 17.00
N PHE A 118 15.81 -3.19 16.51
CA PHE A 118 14.78 -4.05 17.11
C PHE A 118 14.91 -3.99 18.63
N PRO A 119 13.84 -3.64 19.38
CA PRO A 119 13.87 -3.83 20.82
C PRO A 119 14.21 -5.30 21.06
N ALA A 120 15.23 -5.57 21.87
CA ALA A 120 15.68 -6.93 22.15
C ALA A 120 14.59 -7.79 22.81
N SER A 121 13.50 -7.16 23.27
CA SER A 121 12.37 -7.81 23.91
C SER A 121 11.29 -8.25 22.89
N PRO A 122 10.97 -9.55 22.80
CA PRO A 122 9.91 -10.08 21.96
C PRO A 122 8.48 -9.80 22.48
N TYR A 123 8.33 -9.09 23.61
CA TYR A 123 7.04 -8.92 24.30
C TYR A 123 6.46 -7.51 24.28
N ALA A 124 7.13 -6.57 23.64
CA ALA A 124 6.65 -5.21 23.66
C ALA A 124 5.65 -4.96 22.50
N PRO A 125 4.51 -4.29 22.78
CA PRO A 125 3.42 -4.10 21.83
C PRO A 125 3.84 -3.06 20.78
N PHE A 126 4.53 -3.49 19.73
CA PHE A 126 5.09 -2.55 18.75
C PHE A 126 4.60 -2.82 17.33
N VAL A 127 4.24 -1.71 16.67
CA VAL A 127 4.31 -1.57 15.22
C VAL A 127 5.78 -1.66 14.85
N LEU A 128 6.22 -2.84 14.41
CA LEU A 128 7.58 -3.04 13.96
C LEU A 128 7.68 -2.60 12.51
N GLY A 129 7.86 -1.31 12.26
CA GLY A 129 8.19 -0.79 10.93
C GLY A 129 9.68 -0.94 10.68
N ARG A 130 10.12 -2.00 10.00
CA ARG A 130 11.50 -2.09 9.52
C ARG A 130 11.56 -1.46 8.13
N PHE A 131 12.14 -0.26 8.08
CA PHE A 131 12.57 0.33 6.81
C PHE A 131 13.82 -0.38 6.34
N ARG A 132 13.68 -1.25 5.34
CA ARG A 132 14.83 -1.88 4.70
C ARG A 132 14.73 -1.59 3.21
N ARG A 133 15.38 -0.50 2.78
CA ARG A 133 15.61 -0.25 1.35
C ARG A 133 16.52 -1.34 0.81
N HIS A 134 15.91 -2.45 0.38
CA HIS A 134 16.56 -3.41 -0.48
C HIS A 134 16.54 -2.84 -1.88
N TYR A 135 17.66 -2.26 -2.30
CA TYR A 135 17.86 -1.91 -3.70
C TYR A 135 18.04 -3.22 -4.47
N SER A 136 16.95 -3.74 -5.03
CA SER A 136 17.06 -4.68 -6.14
C SER A 136 17.59 -3.89 -7.32
N VAL A 137 18.85 -4.13 -7.70
CA VAL A 137 19.52 -3.45 -8.83
C VAL A 137 18.74 -3.67 -10.13
N ALA A 138 17.92 -4.72 -10.20
CA ALA A 138 17.09 -5.04 -11.35
C ALA A 138 15.77 -4.23 -11.43
N GLU A 139 15.21 -3.76 -10.30
CA GLU A 139 13.81 -3.28 -10.29
C GLU A 139 13.62 -1.85 -9.74
N ALA A 140 14.64 -1.21 -9.19
CA ALA A 140 14.55 0.17 -8.69
C ALA A 140 13.37 0.38 -7.72
N GLU A 141 13.18 -0.53 -6.78
CA GLU A 141 12.11 -0.50 -5.78
C GLU A 141 12.65 -0.30 -4.36
N SER A 142 11.78 0.22 -3.48
CA SER A 142 12.00 0.32 -2.04
C SER A 142 10.97 -0.54 -1.31
N GLU A 143 11.46 -1.41 -0.44
CA GLU A 143 10.65 -2.34 0.35
C GLU A 143 10.48 -1.85 1.80
N TYR A 144 9.26 -1.95 2.33
CA TYR A 144 8.91 -1.56 3.69
C TYR A 144 8.24 -2.74 4.38
N GLU A 145 8.80 -3.21 5.49
CA GLU A 145 8.21 -4.27 6.29
C GLU A 145 7.52 -3.68 7.52
N VAL A 146 6.26 -4.06 7.75
CA VAL A 146 5.49 -3.63 8.91
C VAL A 146 4.91 -4.85 9.61
N TYR A 147 5.13 -4.99 10.91
CA TYR A 147 4.52 -6.04 11.72
C TYR A 147 3.46 -5.43 12.65
N LEU A 148 2.22 -5.92 12.55
CA LEU A 148 1.07 -5.42 13.30
C LEU A 148 0.41 -6.55 14.10
N GLY A 149 -0.04 -6.22 15.31
CA GLY A 149 -0.76 -7.16 16.19
C GLY A 149 -2.25 -6.89 16.31
N ASP A 150 -2.73 -5.74 15.83
CA ASP A 150 -4.11 -5.29 15.99
C ASP A 150 -4.70 -4.71 14.70
N ALA A 151 -6.02 -4.82 14.54
CA ALA A 151 -6.77 -4.41 13.37
C ALA A 151 -6.79 -2.87 13.16
N ASP A 152 -6.79 -2.07 14.24
CA ASP A 152 -6.80 -0.61 14.09
C ASP A 152 -5.46 -0.10 13.55
N GLN A 153 -4.35 -0.76 13.88
CA GLN A 153 -3.05 -0.45 13.28
C GLN A 153 -3.02 -0.76 11.77
N MET A 154 -3.80 -1.75 11.32
CA MET A 154 -3.86 -2.11 9.90
C MET A 154 -4.50 -1.01 9.07
N LYS A 155 -5.51 -0.32 9.61
CA LYS A 155 -6.14 0.84 8.95
C LYS A 155 -5.12 1.94 8.66
N LEU A 156 -4.21 2.21 9.61
CA LEU A 156 -3.14 3.20 9.41
C LEU A 156 -2.22 2.84 8.24
N VAL A 157 -1.89 1.54 8.07
CA VAL A 157 -1.09 1.09 6.92
C VAL A 157 -1.86 1.32 5.62
N VAL A 158 -3.14 0.96 5.58
CA VAL A 158 -3.99 1.11 4.38
C VAL A 158 -4.15 2.59 4.00
N GLU A 159 -4.36 3.47 4.98
CA GLU A 159 -4.43 4.92 4.77
C GLU A 159 -3.11 5.45 4.18
N CYS A 160 -1.97 4.88 4.56
CA CYS A 160 -0.67 5.24 4.00
C CYS A 160 -0.41 4.62 2.61
N VAL A 161 -0.86 3.41 2.36
CA VAL A 161 -0.74 2.72 1.06
C VAL A 161 -1.60 3.42 0.00
N GLY A 162 -2.78 3.91 0.41
CA GLY A 162 -3.76 4.56 -0.45
C GLY A 162 -4.77 3.58 -1.05
N ARG A 163 -5.78 4.14 -1.73
CA ARG A 163 -6.92 3.36 -2.25
C ARG A 163 -6.64 2.65 -3.57
N ARG A 164 -5.47 2.87 -4.19
CA ARG A 164 -5.07 2.20 -5.44
C ARG A 164 -3.72 1.54 -5.22
N ILE A 165 -3.67 0.24 -5.47
CA ILE A 165 -2.46 -0.58 -5.36
C ILE A 165 -2.24 -1.25 -6.71
N GLY A 166 -0.99 -1.32 -7.17
CA GLY A 166 -0.66 -2.02 -8.42
C GLY A 166 -1.02 -3.51 -8.35
N SER A 167 -0.52 -4.20 -7.32
CA SER A 167 -0.74 -5.61 -7.08
C SER A 167 -0.82 -5.93 -5.59
N VAL A 168 -1.70 -6.86 -5.24
CA VAL A 168 -1.84 -7.36 -3.87
C VAL A 168 -1.42 -8.82 -3.84
N PHE A 169 -0.63 -9.23 -2.86
CA PHE A 169 -0.25 -10.61 -2.64
C PHE A 169 -0.69 -11.08 -1.26
N ILE A 170 -1.50 -12.11 -1.18
CA ILE A 170 -2.02 -12.66 0.08
C ILE A 170 -1.49 -14.08 0.24
N ARG A 171 -0.85 -14.35 1.38
CA ARG A 171 -0.40 -15.70 1.75
C ARG A 171 -1.33 -16.28 2.81
N GLN A 172 -1.79 -17.53 2.59
CA GLN A 172 -2.50 -18.46 3.49
C GLN A 172 -3.21 -17.91 4.73
N ASN A 173 -4.46 -18.31 4.92
CA ASN A 173 -5.24 -18.14 6.16
C ASN A 173 -5.37 -16.70 6.66
N THR A 174 -4.92 -15.71 5.89
CA THR A 174 -5.10 -14.28 6.15
C THR A 174 -6.29 -13.71 5.44
N PHE A 175 -6.97 -14.47 4.57
CA PHE A 175 -7.92 -13.92 3.61
C PHE A 175 -8.97 -13.03 4.28
N ASN A 176 -9.63 -13.54 5.31
CA ASN A 176 -10.70 -12.83 6.00
C ASN A 176 -10.25 -11.53 6.67
N VAL A 177 -8.98 -11.43 7.04
CA VAL A 177 -8.44 -10.18 7.61
C VAL A 177 -7.92 -9.28 6.49
N ALA A 178 -7.21 -9.85 5.52
CA ALA A 178 -6.74 -9.14 4.33
C ALA A 178 -7.91 -8.47 3.59
N SER A 179 -9.05 -9.13 3.43
CA SER A 179 -10.24 -8.57 2.78
C SER A 179 -10.80 -7.36 3.54
N ARG A 180 -10.77 -7.37 4.87
CA ARG A 180 -11.17 -6.23 5.71
C ARG A 180 -10.18 -5.08 5.60
N VAL A 181 -8.89 -5.40 5.56
CA VAL A 181 -7.82 -4.41 5.40
C VAL A 181 -7.89 -3.75 4.02
N LEU A 182 -8.24 -4.50 2.98
CA LEU A 182 -8.29 -4.03 1.61
C LEU A 182 -9.65 -3.44 1.22
N GLU A 183 -10.60 -3.34 2.15
CA GLU A 183 -11.91 -2.77 1.90
C GLU A 183 -11.79 -1.34 1.35
N GLY A 184 -12.52 -1.04 0.26
CA GLY A 184 -12.44 0.24 -0.44
C GLY A 184 -11.15 0.47 -1.25
N THR A 185 -10.26 -0.52 -1.33
CA THR A 185 -9.04 -0.47 -2.14
C THR A 185 -9.27 -1.14 -3.50
N LYS A 186 -8.73 -0.52 -4.56
CA LYS A 186 -8.75 -1.02 -5.93
C LYS A 186 -7.38 -1.56 -6.33
N PHE A 187 -7.35 -2.75 -6.93
CA PHE A 187 -6.16 -3.37 -7.49
C PHE A 187 -6.56 -4.34 -8.59
N GLY A 188 -5.89 -4.28 -9.75
CA GLY A 188 -6.20 -5.16 -10.88
C GLY A 188 -5.49 -6.52 -10.83
N LYS A 189 -4.50 -6.67 -9.95
CA LYS A 189 -3.67 -7.88 -9.85
C LYS A 189 -3.72 -8.43 -8.43
N LEU A 190 -4.14 -9.69 -8.30
CA LEU A 190 -4.11 -10.44 -7.05
C LEU A 190 -3.15 -11.62 -7.19
N GLY A 191 -2.29 -11.80 -6.21
CA GLY A 191 -1.47 -12.99 -6.05
C GLY A 191 -1.89 -13.76 -4.81
N PHE A 192 -1.95 -15.08 -4.93
CA PHE A 192 -2.36 -15.95 -3.84
C PHE A 192 -1.49 -17.20 -3.80
N SER A 193 -1.06 -17.60 -2.61
CA SER A 193 -0.31 -18.85 -2.42
C SER A 193 -1.02 -19.77 -1.45
N ILE A 194 -1.13 -21.04 -1.87
CA ILE A 194 -1.73 -22.16 -1.16
C ILE A 194 -3.22 -21.91 -0.86
N ILE A 195 -4.06 -22.70 -1.52
CA ILE A 195 -5.52 -22.59 -1.44
C ILE A 195 -6.06 -23.87 -0.81
N THR A 196 -6.81 -23.71 0.26
CA THR A 196 -7.66 -24.76 0.82
C THR A 196 -9.09 -24.61 0.29
N ASN A 197 -9.92 -25.64 0.42
CA ASN A 197 -11.34 -25.53 0.06
C ASN A 197 -12.05 -24.36 0.77
N ASP A 198 -11.67 -24.03 2.00
CA ASP A 198 -12.27 -22.94 2.78
C ASP A 198 -11.92 -21.56 2.17
N ASP A 199 -10.72 -21.43 1.61
CA ASP A 199 -10.25 -20.20 0.98
C ASP A 199 -10.93 -19.91 -0.36
N VAL A 200 -11.43 -20.94 -1.06
CA VAL A 200 -11.99 -20.79 -2.43
C VAL A 200 -13.11 -19.76 -2.46
N SER A 201 -14.07 -19.87 -1.53
CA SER A 201 -15.22 -18.96 -1.49
C SER A 201 -14.79 -17.51 -1.20
N CYS A 202 -13.86 -17.33 -0.26
CA CYS A 202 -13.31 -16.04 0.10
C CYS A 202 -12.55 -15.40 -1.06
N LEU A 203 -11.70 -16.17 -1.74
CA LEU A 203 -10.93 -15.72 -2.90
C LEU A 203 -11.84 -15.30 -4.06
N MET A 204 -12.85 -16.11 -4.39
CA MET A 204 -13.83 -15.80 -5.45
C MET A 204 -14.62 -14.52 -5.12
N ASN A 205 -15.02 -14.34 -3.86
CA ASN A 205 -15.73 -13.14 -3.42
C ASN A 205 -14.87 -11.89 -3.54
N ALA A 206 -13.58 -11.97 -3.19
CA ALA A 206 -12.70 -10.82 -3.32
C ALA A 206 -12.36 -10.46 -4.76
N ILE A 207 -12.21 -11.45 -5.65
CA ILE A 207 -12.03 -11.19 -7.08
C ILE A 207 -13.19 -10.35 -7.60
N LYS A 208 -14.42 -10.69 -7.21
CA LYS A 208 -15.63 -9.91 -7.56
C LYS A 208 -15.68 -8.56 -6.86
N LEU A 209 -15.39 -8.51 -5.56
CA LEU A 209 -15.50 -7.30 -4.75
C LEU A 209 -14.51 -6.21 -5.19
N HIS A 210 -13.29 -6.60 -5.56
CA HIS A 210 -12.22 -5.69 -5.94
C HIS A 210 -12.05 -5.54 -7.45
N ASP A 211 -12.91 -6.18 -8.25
CA ASP A 211 -12.88 -6.17 -9.72
C ASP A 211 -11.48 -6.57 -10.26
N VAL A 212 -10.98 -7.71 -9.78
CA VAL A 212 -9.64 -8.19 -10.10
C VAL A 212 -9.61 -8.76 -11.52
N ASP A 213 -8.75 -8.21 -12.38
CA ASP A 213 -8.57 -8.69 -13.75
C ASP A 213 -7.61 -9.88 -13.84
N HIS A 214 -6.57 -9.88 -13.00
CA HIS A 214 -5.42 -10.77 -13.14
C HIS A 214 -5.16 -11.51 -11.83
N LEU A 215 -5.16 -12.84 -11.87
CA LEU A 215 -4.81 -13.67 -10.72
C LEU A 215 -3.50 -14.43 -10.97
N LEU A 216 -2.62 -14.40 -9.99
CA LEU A 216 -1.41 -15.20 -9.91
C LEU A 216 -1.54 -16.22 -8.78
N LEU A 217 -1.64 -17.50 -9.13
CA LEU A 217 -1.76 -18.60 -8.17
C LEU A 217 -0.44 -19.35 -8.02
N TYR A 218 0.09 -19.40 -6.80
CA TYR A 218 1.20 -20.29 -6.46
C TYR A 218 0.64 -21.60 -5.92
N ALA A 219 0.71 -22.64 -6.75
CA ALA A 219 0.36 -24.00 -6.40
C ALA A 219 1.58 -24.72 -5.82
N GLY A 220 1.42 -25.31 -4.64
CA GLY A 220 2.41 -26.13 -3.97
C GLY A 220 1.75 -27.31 -3.26
N ASP A 221 2.55 -28.11 -2.55
CA ASP A 221 2.14 -29.39 -1.97
C ASP A 221 0.96 -29.27 -0.98
N ASP A 222 0.79 -28.10 -0.35
CA ASP A 222 -0.27 -27.83 0.62
C ASP A 222 -1.63 -27.47 -0.01
N MET A 223 -1.75 -27.49 -1.35
CA MET A 223 -2.99 -27.16 -2.04
C MET A 223 -4.00 -28.31 -1.92
N SER A 224 -5.08 -28.09 -1.18
CA SER A 224 -6.11 -29.09 -0.89
C SER A 224 -7.48 -28.63 -1.42
N ILE A 225 -7.62 -28.61 -2.74
CA ILE A 225 -8.91 -28.34 -3.41
C ILE A 225 -9.51 -29.66 -3.90
N THR A 226 -10.72 -29.98 -3.46
CA THR A 226 -11.39 -31.25 -3.79
C THR A 226 -11.78 -31.33 -5.27
N ASN A 227 -12.20 -30.21 -5.86
CA ASN A 227 -12.58 -30.13 -7.27
C ASN A 227 -11.80 -29.04 -8.01
N GLN A 228 -10.55 -29.35 -8.33
CA GLN A 228 -9.62 -28.41 -8.98
C GLN A 228 -10.14 -27.93 -10.34
N VAL A 229 -10.76 -28.80 -11.14
CA VAL A 229 -11.28 -28.44 -12.47
C VAL A 229 -12.40 -27.41 -12.36
N SER A 230 -13.41 -27.67 -11.51
CA SER A 230 -14.50 -26.72 -11.30
C SER A 230 -14.01 -25.40 -10.72
N PHE A 231 -13.02 -25.45 -9.83
CA PHE A 231 -12.39 -24.25 -9.27
C PHE A 231 -11.70 -23.41 -10.37
N LEU A 232 -10.86 -24.04 -11.20
CA LEU A 232 -10.14 -23.35 -12.26
C LEU A 232 -11.08 -22.80 -13.34
N LEU A 233 -12.14 -23.53 -13.71
CA LEU A 233 -13.16 -23.04 -14.63
C LEU A 233 -13.93 -21.85 -14.03
N GLY A 234 -14.28 -21.92 -12.74
CA GLY A 234 -14.90 -20.80 -12.03
C GLY A 234 -14.01 -19.56 -12.04
N MET A 235 -12.72 -19.72 -11.77
CA MET A 235 -11.74 -18.64 -11.82
C MET A 235 -11.57 -18.04 -13.21
N ALA A 236 -11.43 -18.88 -14.24
CA ALA A 236 -11.30 -18.44 -15.62
C ALA A 236 -12.53 -17.65 -16.12
N SER A 237 -13.71 -17.88 -15.53
CA SER A 237 -14.92 -17.11 -15.85
C SER A 237 -14.98 -15.72 -15.21
N LEU A 238 -14.21 -15.48 -14.15
CA LEU A 238 -14.20 -14.20 -13.42
C LEU A 238 -13.03 -13.29 -13.81
N LEU A 239 -11.97 -13.85 -14.40
CA LEU A 239 -10.69 -13.18 -14.60
C LEU A 239 -10.40 -12.99 -16.09
N ARG A 240 -9.74 -11.90 -16.42
CA ARG A 240 -9.17 -11.70 -17.75
C ARG A 240 -7.94 -12.58 -17.98
N SER A 241 -7.14 -12.82 -16.94
CA SER A 241 -6.02 -13.75 -17.02
C SER A 241 -5.78 -14.50 -15.71
N LEU A 242 -5.45 -15.78 -15.84
CA LEU A 242 -5.04 -16.64 -14.75
C LEU A 242 -3.63 -17.16 -15.03
N CYS A 243 -2.68 -16.85 -14.14
CA CYS A 243 -1.33 -17.41 -14.17
C CYS A 243 -1.17 -18.37 -13.00
N ILE A 244 -0.70 -19.59 -13.28
CA ILE A 244 -0.46 -20.61 -12.26
C ILE A 244 1.03 -20.94 -12.26
N ILE A 245 1.67 -20.74 -11.12
CA ILE A 245 3.06 -21.13 -10.88
C ILE A 245 3.02 -22.35 -9.97
N GLN A 246 3.40 -23.50 -10.53
CA GLN A 246 3.57 -24.74 -9.78
C GLN A 246 5.00 -24.83 -9.28
N ARG A 247 5.19 -25.02 -7.98
CA ARG A 247 6.50 -25.43 -7.47
C ARG A 247 6.69 -26.92 -7.75
N PRO A 248 7.88 -27.34 -8.23
CA PRO A 248 8.18 -28.77 -8.30
C PRO A 248 8.08 -29.35 -6.89
N ALA A 249 7.40 -30.49 -6.75
CA ALA A 249 7.45 -31.26 -5.53
C ALA A 249 8.93 -31.52 -5.20
N ASN A 250 9.36 -31.20 -3.99
CA ASN A 250 10.71 -31.52 -3.56
C ASN A 250 10.87 -33.05 -3.64
N ALA A 251 11.66 -33.53 -4.61
CA ALA A 251 12.02 -34.94 -4.76
C ALA A 251 13.00 -35.38 -3.66
#